data_AF-A0A6A6YXZ1-F1
#
_entry.id   AF-A0A6A6YXZ1-F1
#
_cell.length_a   1.000
_cell.length_b   1.000
_cell.length_c   1.000
_cell.angle_alpha   90.00
_cell.angle_beta   90.00
_cell.angle_gamma   90.00
#
_symmetry.space_group_name_H-M   'P 1'
#
loop_
_entity.id
_entity.type
_entity.pdbx_description
1 polymer ?
#
loop_
_entity_poly.entity_id
_entity_poly.type
_entity_poly.pdbx_seq_one_letter_code
_entity_poly.pdbx_strand_id
1 'polypeptide(L)'
;MLQPVGDDVDVYYRLAESLKLLPELRLDTLTILGPAEGDIAYDTLDGLIKHGNGWKELHFITPNSKMLGFAKLDMFMMDPYWRKPQPSTWKAALLERDSMVGSTKATVTIYHSTQASVSGSVIDPRTRQLFEQSVPRKKDSSKFGVAADTAPLAEKKELLVIARRGQGADIAERSRPPFGTNDIREWAYGMTWAEIRRQCIDYLDDKDDFYLSDEDDESDEDNEGSSGRWKLKENARIDSYNHVDDIEWDRTE
;
A
#
# COMPACT_ATOMS: atom_id res chain seq x y z
N MET A 1 13.09 5.70 -5.41
CA MET A 1 12.89 4.24 -5.48
C MET A 1 13.80 3.61 -4.43
N LEU A 2 13.29 2.83 -3.47
CA LEU A 2 14.13 2.31 -2.37
C LEU A 2 14.85 1.02 -2.80
N GLN A 3 16.08 1.11 -3.33
CA GLN A 3 16.88 -0.05 -3.74
C GLN A 3 18.01 -0.33 -2.73
N PRO A 4 18.23 -1.58 -2.30
CA PRO A 4 19.42 -1.97 -1.52
C PRO A 4 20.72 -1.72 -2.29
N VAL A 5 21.79 -1.43 -1.55
CA VAL A 5 23.12 -1.22 -2.14
C VAL A 5 23.66 -2.51 -2.77
N GLY A 6 23.92 -2.48 -4.08
CA GLY A 6 24.62 -3.54 -4.81
C GLY A 6 23.73 -4.64 -5.41
N ASP A 7 22.41 -4.46 -5.40
CA ASP A 7 21.48 -5.37 -6.08
C ASP A 7 21.24 -4.88 -7.52
N ASP A 8 21.52 -5.75 -8.51
CA ASP A 8 21.28 -5.49 -9.94
C ASP A 8 19.78 -5.59 -10.33
N VAL A 9 18.90 -5.80 -9.33
CA VAL A 9 17.47 -6.02 -9.52
C VAL A 9 16.68 -4.92 -8.81
N ASP A 10 15.71 -4.32 -9.52
CA ASP A 10 14.79 -3.35 -8.92
C ASP A 10 14.02 -3.98 -7.74
N VAL A 11 14.40 -3.66 -6.51
CA VAL A 11 13.68 -4.09 -5.31
C VAL A 11 12.55 -3.10 -5.02
N TYR A 12 11.31 -3.55 -5.15
CA TYR A 12 10.12 -2.77 -4.85
C TYR A 12 9.61 -3.08 -3.44
N TYR A 13 9.83 -2.15 -2.50
CA TYR A 13 9.23 -2.25 -1.17
C TYR A 13 7.76 -1.82 -1.19
N ARG A 14 6.90 -2.71 -0.70
CA ARG A 14 5.48 -2.40 -0.48
C ARG A 14 5.34 -1.37 0.62
N LEU A 15 4.25 -0.60 0.62
CA LEU A 15 3.99 0.45 1.61
C LEU A 15 4.13 -0.04 3.06
N ALA A 16 3.63 -1.24 3.37
CA ALA A 16 3.74 -1.82 4.71
C ALA A 16 5.20 -2.03 5.15
N GLU A 17 6.09 -2.35 4.21
CA GLU A 17 7.52 -2.52 4.47
C GLU A 17 8.19 -1.16 4.66
N SER A 18 7.89 -0.19 3.80
CA SER A 18 8.47 1.17 3.89
C SER A 18 8.14 1.86 5.21
N LEU A 19 6.94 1.64 5.77
CA LEU A 19 6.55 2.20 7.07
C LEU A 19 7.41 1.67 8.23
N LYS A 20 8.09 0.53 8.08
CA LYS A 20 9.01 -0.01 9.09
C LYS A 20 10.25 0.85 9.30
N LEU A 21 10.54 1.75 8.36
CA LEU A 21 11.56 2.78 8.50
C LEU A 21 11.13 3.93 9.46
N LEU A 22 9.97 3.83 10.10
CA LEU A 22 9.50 4.78 11.10
C LEU A 22 9.24 4.01 12.42
N PRO A 23 10.27 3.77 13.24
CA PRO A 23 10.20 2.80 14.34
C PRO A 23 9.30 3.29 15.49
N GLU A 24 9.20 4.61 15.65
CA GLU A 24 8.38 5.26 16.67
C GLU A 24 6.97 5.57 16.19
N LEU A 25 6.61 5.17 14.96
CA LEU A 25 5.30 5.44 14.41
C LEU A 25 4.21 4.84 15.31
N ARG A 26 3.37 5.70 15.87
CA ARG A 26 2.29 5.33 16.78
C ARG A 26 1.07 6.20 16.55
N LEU A 27 0.34 5.88 15.50
CA LEU A 27 -0.84 6.60 15.09
C LEU A 27 -2.10 6.02 15.74
N ASP A 28 -2.99 6.89 16.18
CA ASP A 28 -4.36 6.48 16.49
C ASP A 28 -5.08 6.05 15.21
N THR A 29 -4.92 6.84 14.14
CA THR A 29 -5.49 6.56 12.82
C THR A 29 -4.45 6.78 11.73
N LEU A 30 -4.22 5.76 10.89
CA LEU A 30 -3.50 5.88 9.63
C LEU A 30 -4.54 5.96 8.50
N THR A 31 -4.51 7.03 7.71
CA THR A 31 -5.37 7.17 6.53
C THR A 31 -4.53 7.07 5.26
N ILE A 32 -4.89 6.14 4.38
CA ILE A 32 -4.22 5.91 3.09
C ILE A 32 -5.23 6.13 1.96
N LEU A 33 -4.83 6.95 0.99
CA LEU A 33 -5.52 7.06 -0.30
C LEU A 33 -4.94 6.02 -1.24
N GLY A 34 -5.70 4.96 -1.48
CA GLY A 34 -5.34 3.85 -2.33
C GLY A 34 -5.49 4.18 -3.83
N PRO A 35 -4.79 3.41 -4.69
CA PRO A 35 -4.84 3.59 -6.14
C PRO A 35 -6.21 3.19 -6.73
N ALA A 36 -6.41 3.53 -8.01
CA ALA A 36 -7.63 3.18 -8.73
C ALA A 36 -7.61 1.73 -9.26
N GLU A 37 -6.42 1.14 -9.35
CA GLU A 37 -6.13 -0.22 -9.77
C GLU A 37 -6.53 -1.18 -8.64
N GLY A 38 -7.53 -2.03 -8.91
CA GLY A 38 -8.20 -2.80 -7.86
C GLY A 38 -7.29 -3.84 -7.20
N ASP A 39 -6.49 -4.53 -7.99
CA ASP A 39 -5.51 -5.51 -7.55
C ASP A 39 -4.40 -4.87 -6.71
N ILE A 40 -3.83 -3.76 -7.16
CA ILE A 40 -2.79 -3.02 -6.42
C ILE A 40 -3.36 -2.48 -5.10
N ALA A 41 -4.57 -1.91 -5.13
CA ALA A 41 -5.25 -1.42 -3.94
C ALA A 41 -5.54 -2.54 -2.93
N TYR A 42 -6.01 -3.69 -3.42
CA TYR A 42 -6.26 -4.87 -2.59
C TYR A 42 -4.98 -5.40 -1.94
N ASP A 43 -3.92 -5.58 -2.74
CA ASP A 43 -2.63 -6.07 -2.28
C ASP A 43 -1.97 -5.12 -1.27
N THR A 44 -2.07 -3.81 -1.50
CA THR A 44 -1.58 -2.77 -0.58
C THR A 44 -2.29 -2.86 0.78
N LEU A 45 -3.64 -2.93 0.78
CA LEU A 45 -4.41 -3.05 2.00
C LEU A 45 -4.14 -4.38 2.72
N ASP A 46 -4.08 -5.49 1.97
CA ASP A 46 -3.78 -6.81 2.52
C ASP A 46 -2.40 -6.85 3.19
N GLY A 47 -1.39 -6.24 2.56
CA GLY A 47 -0.05 -6.06 3.13
C GLY A 47 -0.06 -5.22 4.41
N LEU A 48 -0.75 -4.08 4.42
CA LEU A 48 -0.88 -3.23 5.62
C LEU A 48 -1.56 -3.98 6.77
N ILE A 49 -2.59 -4.77 6.48
CA ILE A 49 -3.34 -5.54 7.48
C ILE A 49 -2.49 -6.67 8.07
N LYS A 50 -1.72 -7.38 7.23
CA LYS A 50 -0.91 -8.52 7.68
C LYS A 50 0.41 -8.11 8.32
N HIS A 51 1.06 -7.09 7.79
CA HIS A 51 2.46 -6.78 8.09
C HIS A 51 2.69 -5.37 8.60
N GLY A 52 1.79 -4.42 8.33
CA GLY A 52 1.99 -3.03 8.73
C GLY A 52 1.72 -2.80 10.21
N ASN A 53 2.64 -2.12 10.90
CA ASN A 53 2.50 -1.62 12.28
C ASN A 53 2.41 -0.10 12.35
N GLY A 54 2.37 0.42 13.57
CA GLY A 54 2.35 1.85 13.86
C GLY A 54 0.98 2.52 13.83
N TRP A 55 -0.11 1.74 13.82
CA TRP A 55 -1.47 2.27 13.78
C TRP A 55 -2.46 1.45 14.62
N LYS A 56 -3.42 2.10 15.28
CA LYS A 56 -4.56 1.44 15.96
C LYS A 56 -5.75 1.22 15.03
N GLU A 57 -6.05 2.24 14.22
CA GLU A 57 -7.09 2.23 13.20
C GLU A 57 -6.48 2.57 11.83
N LEU A 58 -6.86 1.83 10.79
CA LEU A 58 -6.46 2.05 9.41
C LEU A 58 -7.70 2.39 8.59
N HIS A 59 -7.67 3.55 7.94
CA HIS A 59 -8.66 3.99 6.96
C HIS A 59 -8.03 3.88 5.58
N PHE A 60 -8.55 2.98 4.75
CA PHE A 60 -8.09 2.82 3.38
C PHE A 60 -9.20 3.25 2.43
N ILE A 61 -8.94 4.32 1.68
CA ILE A 61 -9.92 4.94 0.79
C ILE A 61 -9.51 4.69 -0.66
N THR A 62 -10.41 4.16 -1.49
CA THR A 62 -10.17 4.01 -2.93
C THR A 62 -11.17 4.81 -3.75
N PRO A 63 -10.79 5.33 -4.92
CA PRO A 63 -11.68 6.14 -5.77
C PRO A 63 -12.79 5.31 -6.43
N ASN A 64 -12.69 3.98 -6.38
CA ASN A 64 -13.66 3.06 -6.98
C ASN A 64 -13.69 1.72 -6.22
N SER A 65 -14.65 0.84 -6.57
CA SER A 65 -14.82 -0.46 -5.93
C SER A 65 -14.09 -1.64 -6.60
N LYS A 66 -13.15 -1.37 -7.52
CA LYS A 66 -12.49 -2.42 -8.31
C LYS A 66 -11.73 -3.43 -7.45
N MET A 67 -11.21 -3.00 -6.30
CA MET A 67 -10.49 -3.89 -5.38
C MET A 67 -11.33 -5.06 -4.87
N LEU A 68 -12.66 -4.96 -4.91
CA LEU A 68 -13.56 -6.02 -4.47
C LEU A 68 -13.98 -6.98 -5.59
N GLY A 69 -13.65 -6.66 -6.85
CA GLY A 69 -14.17 -7.36 -8.02
C GLY A 69 -13.15 -7.79 -9.07
N PHE A 70 -11.85 -7.54 -8.90
CA PHE A 70 -10.84 -8.02 -9.86
C PHE A 70 -10.78 -9.56 -9.93
N ALA A 71 -10.37 -10.07 -11.09
CA ALA A 71 -10.20 -11.49 -11.35
C ALA A 71 -8.83 -11.99 -10.87
N LYS A 72 -8.60 -13.30 -10.95
CA LYS A 72 -7.29 -13.90 -10.76
C LYS A 72 -6.24 -13.25 -11.65
N LEU A 73 -5.09 -12.96 -11.06
CA LEU A 73 -3.89 -12.50 -11.74
C LEU A 73 -2.90 -13.66 -11.83
N ASP A 74 -2.46 -13.93 -13.05
CA ASP A 74 -1.34 -14.82 -13.29
C ASP A 74 -0.06 -13.99 -13.25
N MET A 75 0.69 -14.14 -12.15
CA MET A 75 1.94 -13.42 -11.93
C MET A 75 3.11 -14.25 -12.47
N PHE A 76 3.99 -13.62 -13.24
CA PHE A 76 5.15 -14.31 -13.81
C PHE A 76 6.06 -14.85 -12.70
N MET A 77 6.40 -16.13 -12.75
CA MET A 77 7.25 -16.83 -11.76
C MET A 77 6.75 -16.80 -10.30
N MET A 78 5.48 -16.47 -10.06
CA MET A 78 4.87 -16.47 -8.73
C MET A 78 3.58 -17.26 -8.72
N ASP A 79 3.17 -17.68 -7.52
CA ASP A 79 1.86 -18.28 -7.34
C ASP A 79 0.77 -17.30 -7.79
N PRO A 80 -0.27 -17.78 -8.50
CA PRO A 80 -1.33 -16.89 -8.95
C PRO A 80 -2.02 -16.20 -7.77
N TYR A 81 -2.36 -14.93 -7.96
CA TYR A 81 -2.93 -14.09 -6.91
C TYR A 81 -4.40 -13.78 -7.19
N TRP A 82 -5.26 -13.92 -6.18
CA TRP A 82 -6.66 -13.54 -6.30
C TRP A 82 -7.27 -13.12 -4.96
N ARG A 83 -8.34 -12.34 -5.03
CA ARG A 83 -9.08 -11.84 -3.87
C ARG A 83 -9.74 -12.97 -3.09
N LYS A 84 -9.78 -12.81 -1.77
CA LYS A 84 -10.50 -13.67 -0.83
C LYS A 84 -11.80 -12.98 -0.37
N PRO A 85 -12.75 -13.70 0.24
CA PRO A 85 -13.97 -13.10 0.76
C PRO A 85 -13.71 -12.02 1.82
N GLN A 86 -14.34 -10.85 1.67
CA GLN A 86 -14.19 -9.72 2.58
C GLN A 86 -15.52 -9.34 3.26
N PRO A 87 -15.49 -8.79 4.49
CA PRO A 87 -14.31 -8.42 5.30
C PRO A 87 -13.73 -9.57 6.15
N SER A 88 -14.28 -10.78 6.05
CA SER A 88 -13.94 -11.88 6.95
C SER A 88 -12.48 -12.31 6.88
N THR A 89 -11.88 -12.31 5.69
CA THR A 89 -10.46 -12.68 5.52
C THR A 89 -9.55 -11.67 6.22
N TRP A 90 -9.74 -10.37 5.96
CA TRP A 90 -8.94 -9.33 6.62
C TRP A 90 -9.12 -9.32 8.13
N LYS A 91 -10.36 -9.52 8.61
CA LYS A 91 -10.62 -9.64 10.05
C LYS A 91 -9.87 -10.83 10.66
N ALA A 92 -9.90 -11.99 9.99
CA ALA A 92 -9.18 -13.17 10.46
C ALA A 92 -7.67 -12.93 10.51
N ALA A 93 -7.09 -12.25 9.52
CA ALA A 93 -5.67 -11.90 9.49
C ALA A 93 -5.28 -10.97 10.65
N LEU A 94 -6.09 -9.95 10.96
CA LEU A 94 -5.84 -9.08 12.13
C LEU A 94 -5.90 -9.86 13.44
N LEU A 95 -6.90 -10.74 13.59
CA LEU A 95 -7.04 -11.56 14.78
C LEU A 95 -5.86 -12.51 14.92
N GLU A 96 -5.47 -13.22 13.87
CA GLU A 96 -4.33 -14.15 13.89
C GLU A 96 -3.05 -13.44 14.33
N ARG A 97 -2.76 -12.27 13.75
CA ARG A 97 -1.57 -11.49 14.11
C ARG A 97 -1.60 -10.96 15.54
N ASP A 98 -2.72 -10.39 15.97
CA ASP A 98 -2.80 -9.70 17.27
C ASP A 98 -3.19 -10.65 18.44
N SER A 99 -3.60 -11.89 18.14
CA SER A 99 -4.15 -12.83 19.12
C SER A 99 -3.14 -13.38 20.13
N MET A 100 -1.83 -13.30 19.84
CA MET A 100 -0.80 -13.62 20.84
C MET A 100 -0.81 -12.66 22.05
N VAL A 101 -1.40 -11.46 21.91
CA VAL A 101 -1.41 -10.41 22.94
C VAL A 101 -2.79 -10.26 23.61
N GLY A 102 -3.71 -11.21 23.39
CA GLY A 102 -5.05 -11.17 24.01
C GLY A 102 -6.07 -10.24 23.33
N SER A 103 -5.74 -9.74 22.14
CA SER A 103 -6.62 -8.89 21.33
C SER A 103 -7.72 -9.71 20.64
N THR A 104 -8.92 -9.71 21.21
CA THR A 104 -10.08 -10.49 20.69
C THR A 104 -11.09 -9.64 19.92
N LYS A 105 -10.87 -8.32 19.83
CA LYS A 105 -11.88 -7.35 19.36
C LYS A 105 -11.51 -6.65 18.04
N ALA A 106 -10.60 -7.20 17.24
CA ALA A 106 -10.29 -6.62 15.93
C ALA A 106 -11.53 -6.63 15.02
N THR A 107 -11.74 -5.55 14.26
CA THR A 107 -12.87 -5.40 13.36
C THR A 107 -12.43 -4.85 12.02
N VAL A 108 -13.07 -5.30 10.94
CA VAL A 108 -12.93 -4.72 9.62
C VAL A 108 -14.31 -4.40 9.10
N THR A 109 -14.52 -3.17 8.64
CA THR A 109 -15.79 -2.70 8.10
C THR A 109 -15.55 -2.01 6.76
N ILE A 110 -16.41 -2.30 5.79
CA ILE A 110 -16.30 -1.77 4.43
C ILE A 110 -17.52 -0.89 4.19
N TYR A 111 -17.29 0.33 3.71
CA TYR A 111 -18.34 1.26 3.32
C TYR A 111 -18.22 1.58 1.83
N HIS A 112 -19.35 1.70 1.15
CA HIS A 112 -19.47 2.27 -0.18
C HIS A 112 -20.04 3.68 -0.09
N SER A 113 -19.60 4.58 -0.95
CA SER A 113 -20.32 5.84 -1.14
C SER A 113 -21.74 5.59 -1.68
N THR A 114 -22.70 6.39 -1.26
CA THR A 114 -24.04 6.43 -1.86
C THR A 114 -24.08 7.33 -3.11
N GLN A 115 -23.02 8.11 -3.35
CA GLN A 115 -22.89 9.04 -4.47
C GLN A 115 -21.85 8.52 -5.47
N ALA A 116 -22.27 8.28 -6.71
CA ALA A 116 -21.35 7.85 -7.76
C ALA A 116 -20.48 9.04 -8.23
N SER A 117 -19.18 8.79 -8.46
CA SER A 117 -18.25 9.76 -9.05
C SER A 117 -18.05 11.07 -8.26
N VAL A 118 -18.35 11.09 -6.95
CA VAL A 118 -18.08 12.25 -6.07
C VAL A 118 -16.92 11.91 -5.15
N SER A 119 -15.79 12.58 -5.34
CA SER A 119 -14.60 12.34 -4.53
C SER A 119 -14.79 12.75 -3.06
N GLY A 120 -14.29 11.93 -2.14
CA GLY A 120 -14.39 12.13 -0.69
C GLY A 120 -15.79 11.88 -0.10
N SER A 121 -16.77 11.46 -0.91
CA SER A 121 -18.14 11.21 -0.45
C SER A 121 -18.22 10.02 0.51
N VAL A 122 -17.31 9.05 0.43
CA VAL A 122 -17.29 7.92 1.37
C VAL A 122 -16.78 8.30 2.78
N ILE A 123 -16.15 9.47 2.93
CA ILE A 123 -15.62 9.94 4.21
C ILE A 123 -16.75 10.42 5.13
N ASP A 124 -17.76 11.12 4.58
CA ASP A 124 -18.93 11.57 5.34
C ASP A 124 -19.85 10.38 5.68
N PRO A 125 -20.11 10.10 6.98
CA PRO A 125 -20.99 9.01 7.41
C PRO A 125 -22.40 9.05 6.84
N ARG A 126 -22.89 10.24 6.42
CA ARG A 126 -24.24 10.42 5.86
C ARG A 126 -24.34 9.99 4.40
N THR A 127 -23.20 9.95 3.71
CA THR A 127 -23.10 9.66 2.28
C THR A 127 -22.39 8.34 2.02
N ARG A 128 -22.33 7.48 3.03
CA ARG A 128 -21.79 6.12 2.92
C ARG A 128 -22.75 5.08 3.50
N GLN A 129 -22.69 3.87 2.97
CA GLN A 129 -23.47 2.74 3.43
C GLN A 129 -22.58 1.54 3.69
N LEU A 130 -22.97 0.68 4.63
CA LEU A 130 -22.26 -0.57 4.90
C LEU A 130 -22.30 -1.47 3.66
N PHE A 131 -21.16 -2.04 3.30
CA PHE A 131 -21.05 -3.00 2.23
C PHE A 131 -20.75 -4.40 2.78
N GLU A 132 -21.52 -5.37 2.30
CA GLU A 132 -21.29 -6.78 2.57
C GLU A 132 -21.05 -7.52 1.25
N GLN A 133 -19.91 -8.18 1.15
CA GLN A 133 -19.60 -8.97 -0.03
C GLN A 133 -20.41 -10.26 -0.02
N SER A 134 -21.17 -10.50 -1.08
CA SER A 134 -21.91 -11.75 -1.25
C SER A 134 -20.93 -12.90 -1.51
N VAL A 135 -20.84 -13.84 -0.58
CA VAL A 135 -20.00 -15.05 -0.73
C VAL A 135 -20.87 -16.21 -1.22
N PRO A 136 -20.56 -16.85 -2.36
CA PRO A 136 -21.25 -18.05 -2.82
C PRO A 136 -21.24 -19.15 -1.74
N ARG A 137 -22.32 -19.92 -1.64
CA ARG A 137 -22.43 -21.02 -0.66
C ARG A 137 -21.26 -22.00 -0.81
N LYS A 138 -20.85 -22.62 0.31
CA LYS A 138 -19.64 -23.46 0.55
C LYS A 138 -19.13 -24.40 -0.56
N LYS A 139 -19.91 -24.75 -1.60
CA LYS A 139 -19.42 -25.55 -2.73
C LYS A 139 -18.56 -24.75 -3.71
N ASP A 140 -18.70 -23.42 -3.77
CA ASP A 140 -17.94 -22.55 -4.69
C ASP A 140 -16.91 -21.64 -3.98
N SER A 141 -16.74 -21.77 -2.67
CA SER A 141 -15.84 -20.87 -1.90
C SER A 141 -14.37 -21.00 -2.28
N SER A 142 -13.93 -22.18 -2.75
CA SER A 142 -12.54 -22.38 -3.20
C SER A 142 -12.21 -21.66 -4.51
N LYS A 143 -13.23 -21.28 -5.29
CA LYS A 143 -13.09 -20.54 -6.55
C LYS A 143 -13.42 -19.05 -6.40
N PHE A 144 -13.66 -18.57 -5.18
CA PHE A 144 -13.93 -17.17 -4.94
C PHE A 144 -12.76 -16.31 -5.43
N GLY A 145 -13.06 -15.23 -6.15
CA GLY A 145 -12.04 -14.32 -6.69
C GLY A 145 -11.36 -14.80 -7.97
N VAL A 146 -11.59 -16.04 -8.43
CA VAL A 146 -11.01 -16.52 -9.70
C VAL A 146 -11.56 -15.73 -10.88
N ALA A 147 -12.88 -15.56 -10.94
CA ALA A 147 -13.55 -14.70 -11.89
C ALA A 147 -13.77 -13.29 -11.32
N ALA A 148 -13.84 -12.31 -12.23
CA ALA A 148 -14.23 -10.95 -11.89
C ALA A 148 -15.66 -10.92 -11.30
N ASP A 149 -15.87 -10.07 -10.31
CA ASP A 149 -17.21 -9.75 -9.81
C ASP A 149 -17.68 -8.47 -10.50
N THR A 150 -18.69 -8.59 -11.36
CA THR A 150 -19.16 -7.48 -12.18
C THR A 150 -19.90 -6.42 -11.40
N ALA A 151 -20.53 -6.76 -10.26
CA ALA A 151 -21.31 -5.82 -9.48
C ALA A 151 -20.43 -4.70 -8.87
N PRO A 152 -19.36 -5.00 -8.10
CA PRO A 152 -18.44 -3.97 -7.62
C PRO A 152 -17.77 -3.19 -8.75
N LEU A 153 -17.46 -3.85 -9.88
CA LEU A 153 -16.80 -3.21 -11.02
C LEU A 153 -17.70 -2.20 -11.73
N ALA A 154 -19.01 -2.42 -11.76
CA ALA A 154 -19.97 -1.53 -12.41
C ALA A 154 -20.24 -0.25 -11.62
N GLU A 155 -20.16 -0.30 -10.29
CA GLU A 155 -20.67 0.77 -9.43
C GLU A 155 -19.80 2.04 -9.42
N LYS A 156 -18.49 1.97 -9.76
CA LYS A 156 -17.55 3.11 -9.75
C LYS A 156 -17.68 4.01 -8.51
N LYS A 157 -18.03 3.44 -7.36
CA LYS A 157 -18.21 4.14 -6.08
C LYS A 157 -16.93 4.09 -5.27
N GLU A 158 -16.64 5.16 -4.57
CA GLU A 158 -15.56 5.18 -3.59
C GLU A 158 -15.80 4.14 -2.50
N LEU A 159 -14.69 3.58 -2.01
CA LEU A 159 -14.69 2.67 -0.86
C LEU A 159 -13.94 3.29 0.30
N LEU A 160 -14.40 2.97 1.50
CA LEU A 160 -13.65 3.15 2.73
C LEU A 160 -13.63 1.83 3.47
N VAL A 161 -12.44 1.28 3.66
CA VAL A 161 -12.21 0.17 4.58
C VAL A 161 -11.68 0.72 5.89
N ILE A 162 -12.37 0.43 6.99
CA ILE A 162 -11.91 0.74 8.34
C ILE A 162 -11.49 -0.57 9.00
N ALA A 163 -10.19 -0.72 9.25
CA ALA A 163 -9.61 -1.82 10.00
C ALA A 163 -9.20 -1.31 11.39
N ARG A 164 -9.72 -1.94 12.45
CA ARG A 164 -9.39 -1.61 13.84
C ARG A 164 -8.70 -2.80 14.48
N ARG A 165 -7.54 -2.55 15.07
CA ARG A 165 -6.89 -3.51 15.95
C ARG A 165 -7.69 -3.65 17.24
N GLY A 166 -7.63 -4.80 17.88
CA GLY A 166 -8.30 -4.98 19.16
C GLY A 166 -7.57 -4.30 20.32
N GLN A 167 -8.25 -4.22 21.46
CA GLN A 167 -7.73 -3.55 22.65
C GLN A 167 -6.45 -4.21 23.14
N GLY A 168 -5.41 -3.41 23.40
CA GLY A 168 -4.12 -3.90 23.90
C GLY A 168 -3.21 -4.51 22.83
N ALA A 169 -3.58 -4.44 21.55
CA ALA A 169 -2.68 -4.82 20.47
C ALA A 169 -1.39 -3.99 20.54
N ASP A 170 -0.24 -4.66 20.44
CA ASP A 170 1.03 -3.97 20.27
C ASP A 170 1.08 -3.40 18.85
N ILE A 171 1.25 -2.09 18.76
CA ILE A 171 1.34 -1.36 17.50
C ILE A 171 2.76 -0.86 17.25
N ALA A 172 3.69 -1.05 18.19
CA ALA A 172 5.07 -0.64 17.99
C ALA A 172 5.72 -1.52 16.92
N GLU A 173 6.60 -0.91 16.13
CA GLU A 173 7.43 -1.66 15.20
C GLU A 173 8.68 -2.20 15.90
N ARG A 174 9.18 -3.36 15.48
CA ARG A 174 10.38 -3.95 16.07
C ARG A 174 11.63 -3.16 15.64
N SER A 175 12.40 -2.63 16.57
CA SER A 175 13.61 -1.87 16.22
C SER A 175 14.86 -2.72 16.02
N ARG A 176 14.84 -4.00 16.41
CA ARG A 176 16.05 -4.85 16.47
C ARG A 176 15.94 -6.13 15.64
N PRO A 177 17.06 -6.60 15.05
CA PRO A 177 17.12 -7.86 14.31
C PRO A 177 16.87 -9.10 15.21
N PRO A 178 16.55 -10.27 14.63
CA PRO A 178 16.46 -10.52 13.19
C PRO A 178 15.19 -9.94 12.58
N PHE A 179 15.34 -9.30 11.42
CA PHE A 179 14.24 -8.86 10.57
C PHE A 179 13.75 -10.01 9.69
N GLY A 180 12.54 -9.87 9.14
CA GLY A 180 11.99 -10.88 8.23
C GLY A 180 12.68 -10.87 6.86
N THR A 181 12.42 -11.89 6.04
CA THR A 181 12.85 -11.92 4.64
C THR A 181 12.25 -10.75 3.87
N ASN A 182 13.06 -10.06 3.05
CA ASN A 182 12.69 -8.86 2.28
C ASN A 182 12.26 -7.66 3.14
N ASP A 183 12.68 -7.62 4.40
CA ASP A 183 12.43 -6.47 5.26
C ASP A 183 13.40 -5.34 4.93
N ILE A 184 12.88 -4.15 4.65
CA ILE A 184 13.69 -2.99 4.27
C ILE A 184 14.74 -2.61 5.33
N ARG A 185 14.48 -2.95 6.59
CA ARG A 185 15.42 -2.68 7.68
C ARG A 185 16.68 -3.52 7.62
N GLU A 186 16.69 -4.64 6.88
CA GLU A 186 17.86 -5.51 6.80
C GLU A 186 19.09 -4.79 6.24
N TRP A 187 18.92 -4.04 5.15
CA TRP A 187 20.01 -3.25 4.57
C TRP A 187 20.09 -1.84 5.17
N ALA A 188 18.96 -1.26 5.60
CA ALA A 188 18.92 0.08 6.18
C ALA A 188 19.38 0.14 7.65
N TYR A 189 19.65 -1.01 8.28
CA TYR A 189 20.01 -1.07 9.69
C TYR A 189 21.26 -0.25 10.01
N GLY A 190 21.15 0.65 10.98
CA GLY A 190 22.24 1.54 11.42
C GLY A 190 22.43 2.78 10.55
N MET A 191 21.67 2.93 9.47
CA MET A 191 21.66 4.13 8.64
C MET A 191 20.68 5.17 9.17
N THR A 192 21.04 6.44 9.03
CA THR A 192 20.15 7.59 9.24
C THR A 192 19.17 7.75 8.09
N TRP A 193 18.05 8.46 8.31
CA TRP A 193 17.14 8.77 7.21
C TRP A 193 17.81 9.55 6.07
N ALA A 194 18.72 10.47 6.39
CA ALA A 194 19.50 11.20 5.40
C ALA A 194 20.35 10.27 4.51
N GLU A 195 20.98 9.23 5.10
CA GLU A 195 21.74 8.23 4.34
C GLU A 195 20.83 7.37 3.45
N ILE A 196 19.66 6.94 3.96
CA ILE A 196 18.66 6.19 3.19
C ILE A 196 18.14 7.05 2.02
N ARG A 197 17.76 8.30 2.29
CA ARG A 197 17.28 9.27 1.30
C ARG A 197 18.32 9.52 0.21
N ARG A 198 19.58 9.73 0.59
CA ARG A 198 20.68 9.95 -0.35
C ARG A 198 20.82 8.80 -1.34
N GLN A 199 20.70 7.56 -0.87
CA GLN A 199 20.88 6.38 -1.70
C GLN A 199 19.67 6.10 -2.61
N CYS A 200 18.45 6.36 -2.12
CA CYS A 200 17.23 5.90 -2.80
C CYS A 200 16.43 6.99 -3.53
N ILE A 201 16.67 8.25 -3.19
CA ILE A 201 15.92 9.39 -3.71
C ILE A 201 16.87 10.32 -4.46
N ASP A 202 17.95 10.76 -3.80
CA ASP A 202 18.82 11.79 -4.38
C ASP A 202 19.75 11.24 -5.49
N TYR A 203 20.14 9.96 -5.43
CA TYR A 203 21.01 9.35 -6.46
C TYR A 203 20.36 9.23 -7.86
N LEU A 204 19.04 9.44 -7.96
CA LEU A 204 18.32 9.40 -9.23
C LEU A 204 18.34 10.73 -9.98
N ASP A 205 18.62 11.86 -9.31
CA ASP A 205 18.69 13.19 -9.96
C ASP A 205 19.98 13.35 -10.78
N ASP A 206 21.10 12.75 -10.35
CA ASP A 206 22.41 12.94 -11.00
C ASP A 206 22.61 12.12 -12.30
N LYS A 207 21.67 11.24 -12.67
CA LYS A 207 21.81 10.36 -13.86
C LYS A 207 20.91 10.71 -15.03
N ASP A 208 19.92 11.60 -14.86
CA ASP A 208 19.02 12.00 -15.95
C ASP A 208 19.59 13.14 -16.82
N ASP A 209 20.72 13.75 -16.43
CA ASP A 209 21.36 14.85 -17.18
C ASP A 209 22.48 14.42 -18.17
N PHE A 210 22.75 13.12 -18.33
CA PHE A 210 23.93 12.65 -19.11
C PHE A 210 23.62 12.05 -20.51
N TYR A 211 22.40 12.20 -21.04
CA TYR A 211 22.05 11.72 -22.39
C TYR A 211 21.36 12.76 -23.30
N LEU A 212 21.67 14.06 -23.13
CA LEU A 212 21.25 15.09 -24.09
C LEU A 212 22.40 16.04 -24.46
N SER A 213 23.30 15.54 -25.31
CA SER A 213 24.25 16.30 -26.17
C SER A 213 24.99 15.25 -27.00
N ASP A 214 25.13 15.25 -28.32
CA ASP A 214 24.62 15.90 -29.54
C ASP A 214 24.99 14.82 -30.62
N GLU A 215 24.27 14.49 -31.70
CA GLU A 215 24.01 15.24 -32.94
C GLU A 215 23.17 14.31 -33.87
N ASP A 216 22.14 14.90 -34.49
CA ASP A 216 21.50 14.67 -35.80
C ASP A 216 21.54 13.29 -36.51
N ASP A 217 20.36 12.71 -36.77
CA ASP A 217 19.93 12.45 -38.16
C ASP A 217 18.39 12.32 -38.24
N GLU A 218 17.79 12.96 -39.23
CA GLU A 218 16.35 13.08 -39.42
C GLU A 218 15.72 11.79 -39.94
N SER A 219 14.58 11.39 -39.38
CA SER A 219 13.45 10.84 -40.17
C SER A 219 12.17 10.82 -39.35
N ASP A 220 11.18 11.54 -39.86
CA ASP A 220 9.77 11.43 -39.48
C ASP A 220 9.25 10.00 -39.68
N GLU A 221 8.51 9.46 -38.70
CA GLU A 221 7.23 8.74 -38.90
C GLU A 221 6.67 8.23 -37.55
N ASP A 222 5.59 8.88 -37.10
CA ASP A 222 4.45 8.39 -36.32
C ASP A 222 4.64 7.20 -35.35
N ASN A 223 4.67 7.48 -34.03
CA ASN A 223 4.19 6.52 -33.04
C ASN A 223 3.62 7.20 -31.78
N GLU A 224 2.31 7.47 -31.78
CA GLU A 224 1.53 7.68 -30.55
C GLU A 224 1.49 6.37 -29.75
N GLY A 225 2.30 6.29 -28.69
CA GLY A 225 2.44 5.06 -27.93
C GLY A 225 2.92 5.24 -26.48
N SER A 226 2.19 6.03 -25.70
CA SER A 226 2.00 5.84 -24.25
C SER A 226 3.21 5.36 -23.42
N SER A 227 4.17 6.24 -23.17
CA SER A 227 4.99 6.21 -21.95
C SER A 227 4.70 7.48 -21.17
N GLY A 228 3.65 7.43 -20.34
CA GLY A 228 3.34 8.47 -19.39
C GLY A 228 4.37 8.49 -18.27
N ARG A 229 5.60 8.95 -18.57
CA ARG A 229 6.57 9.41 -17.56
C ARG A 229 5.84 10.49 -16.77
N TRP A 230 5.57 10.22 -15.49
CA TRP A 230 4.92 11.15 -14.58
C TRP A 230 5.73 12.45 -14.57
N LYS A 231 5.34 13.44 -15.37
CA LYS A 231 5.86 14.80 -15.22
C LYS A 231 5.36 15.27 -13.86
N LEU A 232 6.26 15.35 -12.89
CA LEU A 232 6.00 16.07 -11.64
C LEU A 232 5.43 17.43 -12.05
N LYS A 233 4.22 17.74 -11.60
CA LYS A 233 3.72 19.11 -11.74
C LYS A 233 4.71 19.99 -11.00
N GLU A 234 5.35 20.92 -11.70
CA GLU A 234 6.35 21.88 -11.18
C GLU A 234 5.86 22.71 -9.97
N ASN A 235 4.57 22.62 -9.64
CA ASN A 235 3.94 23.36 -8.55
C ASN A 235 3.32 22.46 -7.46
N ALA A 236 3.65 21.16 -7.41
CA ALA A 236 3.32 20.36 -6.25
C ALA A 236 4.10 20.93 -5.06
N ARG A 237 3.42 21.68 -4.19
CA ARG A 237 3.92 21.99 -2.84
C ARG A 237 4.11 20.66 -2.12
N ILE A 238 5.30 20.10 -2.24
CA ILE A 238 5.79 19.08 -1.34
C ILE A 238 6.01 19.81 -0.02
N ASP A 239 5.30 19.39 1.02
CA ASP A 239 5.55 19.88 2.36
C ASP A 239 7.04 19.73 2.70
N SER A 240 7.70 20.80 3.11
CA SER A 240 9.10 20.77 3.52
C SER A 240 9.18 20.20 4.94
N TYR A 241 9.41 18.89 5.07
CA TYR A 241 9.61 18.23 6.36
C TYR A 241 11.10 18.26 6.75
N ASN A 242 11.57 19.35 7.35
CA ASN A 242 12.98 19.48 7.78
C ASN A 242 13.30 18.79 9.13
N HIS A 243 12.33 18.13 9.76
CA HIS A 243 12.45 17.54 11.10
C HIS A 243 12.57 16.01 11.09
N VAL A 244 12.46 15.38 9.92
CA VAL A 244 12.60 13.91 9.77
C VAL A 244 14.07 13.50 9.69
N ASP A 245 14.96 14.43 9.35
CA ASP A 245 16.40 14.21 9.26
C ASP A 245 17.06 14.05 10.65
N ASP A 246 16.38 14.50 11.71
CA ASP A 246 16.82 14.38 13.10
C ASP A 246 16.48 13.01 13.72
N ILE A 247 15.84 12.11 12.97
CA ILE A 247 15.58 10.74 13.45
C ILE A 247 16.90 9.96 13.44
N GLU A 248 17.59 10.01 14.58
CA GLU A 248 18.69 9.11 14.89
C GLU A 248 18.13 7.76 15.33
N TRP A 249 18.41 6.72 14.55
CA TRP A 249 18.12 5.35 14.95
C TRP A 249 19.04 4.97 16.11
N ASP A 250 18.43 4.48 17.19
CA ASP A 250 19.06 4.18 18.47
C ASP A 250 20.43 3.46 18.29
N ARG A 251 21.51 4.23 18.39
CA ARG A 251 22.89 3.75 18.41
C ARG A 251 23.30 3.57 19.87
N THR A 252 22.78 2.55 20.54
CA THR A 252 23.22 2.26 21.91
C THR A 252 23.94 0.91 21.98
N GLU A 253 25.26 1.06 22.11
CA GLU A 253 26.27 0.28 22.87
C GLU A 253 26.00 -1.19 23.20
#